data_AF-U7P327-F1
#
_entry.id   AF-U7P327-F1
#
_cell.length_a   1.000
_cell.length_b   1.000
_cell.length_c   1.000
_cell.angle_alpha   90.00
_cell.angle_beta   90.00
_cell.angle_gamma   90.00
#
_symmetry.space_group_name_H-M   'P 1'
#
loop_
_entity.id
_entity.type
_entity.pdbx_description
1 polymer ?
#
loop_
_entity_poly.entity_id
_entity_poly.type
_entity_poly.pdbx_seq_one_letter_code
_entity_poly.pdbx_strand_id
1 'polypeptide(L)'
;MVVTDASRALLVVVSLLVLAGCASTPREQASRDADAPYFARELPGLPGGWDPMMSPVDNPILEARRLDNPPPALVKQALLAQHERWAGTPYRLGGSGFGGVDCSALVQNVFAETFRVTLPRTTGEQVRQGRAVERDELAPGDLVFFRPPGVYDHVGIYLGEGRFLHASSSRGVMISELDNHYWRRHFWQARRTLEPTRLAQRLLDSGDA
;
A
#
# COMPACT_ATOMS: atom_id res chain seq x y z
N MET A 1 54.24 -35.53 51.62
CA MET A 1 54.15 -34.06 51.51
C MET A 1 55.54 -33.58 51.10
N VAL A 2 55.73 -33.34 49.80
CA VAL A 2 57.05 -33.21 49.16
C VAL A 2 57.31 -31.74 48.82
N VAL A 3 58.36 -31.22 49.49
CA VAL A 3 59.48 -30.39 48.99
C VAL A 3 59.20 -29.04 48.31
N THR A 4 59.80 -28.03 48.92
CA THR A 4 60.15 -26.67 48.48
C THR A 4 61.26 -26.63 47.42
N ASP A 5 61.19 -25.73 46.44
CA ASP A 5 62.32 -24.91 45.91
C ASP A 5 61.76 -23.94 44.84
N ALA A 6 61.74 -22.62 45.06
CA ALA A 6 62.82 -21.63 44.92
C ALA A 6 63.39 -21.44 43.50
N SER A 7 63.05 -20.27 42.93
CA SER A 7 63.93 -19.37 42.18
C SER A 7 64.61 -19.86 40.89
N ARG A 8 64.25 -19.26 39.74
CA ARG A 8 65.15 -18.33 38.99
C ARG A 8 64.57 -17.80 37.67
N ALA A 9 64.99 -16.57 37.40
CA ALA A 9 65.24 -15.94 36.10
C ALA A 9 64.06 -15.46 35.24
N LEU A 10 63.74 -14.18 35.47
CA LEU A 10 63.50 -13.13 34.48
C LEU A 10 63.88 -13.48 33.02
N LEU A 11 62.90 -13.40 32.12
CA LEU A 11 63.14 -12.99 30.74
C LEU A 11 61.94 -12.17 30.23
N VAL A 12 62.22 -10.91 29.97
CA VAL A 12 61.31 -9.92 29.38
C VAL A 12 61.11 -10.26 27.91
N VAL A 13 59.87 -10.49 27.49
CA VAL A 13 59.49 -10.46 26.07
C VAL A 13 58.34 -9.48 25.91
N VAL A 14 58.70 -8.33 25.34
CA VAL A 14 57.80 -7.27 24.89
C VAL A 14 57.00 -7.81 23.72
N SER A 15 55.68 -7.92 23.87
CA SER A 15 54.76 -8.21 22.75
C SER A 15 53.87 -6.99 22.52
N LEU A 16 54.38 -6.10 21.66
CA LEU A 16 53.61 -5.06 20.98
C LEU A 16 52.54 -5.71 20.08
N LEU A 17 51.29 -5.72 20.53
CA LEU A 17 50.15 -5.98 19.65
C LEU A 17 49.87 -4.71 18.83
N VAL A 18 50.41 -4.68 17.61
CA VAL A 18 50.07 -3.69 16.59
C VAL A 18 48.66 -4.01 16.09
N LEU A 19 47.68 -3.18 16.44
CA LEU A 19 46.37 -3.18 15.80
C LEU A 19 46.55 -2.66 14.36
N ALA A 20 46.70 -3.57 13.40
CA ALA A 20 46.58 -3.26 11.99
C ALA A 20 45.08 -3.03 11.67
N GLY A 21 44.58 -1.83 11.99
CA GLY A 21 43.32 -1.35 11.45
C GLY A 21 43.52 -0.97 9.99
N CYS A 22 42.85 -1.68 9.07
CA CYS A 22 42.79 -1.29 7.66
C CYS A 22 42.03 0.04 7.54
N ALA A 23 42.75 1.17 7.61
CA ALA A 23 42.20 2.46 7.20
C ALA A 23 42.19 2.50 5.67
N SER A 24 41.04 2.22 5.06
CA SER A 24 40.82 2.54 3.65
C SER A 24 41.01 4.04 3.46
N THR A 25 41.83 4.42 2.47
CA THR A 25 42.08 5.83 2.20
C THR A 25 40.80 6.48 1.64
N PRO A 26 40.49 7.76 1.96
CA PRO A 26 39.28 8.42 1.48
C PRO A 26 39.10 8.39 -0.04
N ARG A 27 40.20 8.28 -0.78
CA ARG A 27 40.22 8.20 -2.25
C ARG A 27 39.71 6.86 -2.78
N GLU A 28 39.95 5.77 -2.05
CA GLU A 28 39.56 4.42 -2.45
C GLU A 28 38.08 4.14 -2.12
N GLN A 29 37.57 4.74 -1.04
CA GLN A 29 36.15 4.73 -0.69
C GLN A 29 35.34 5.56 -1.70
N ALA A 30 35.80 6.78 -2.02
CA ALA A 30 35.16 7.64 -3.01
C ALA A 30 35.11 7.02 -4.42
N SER A 31 36.12 6.22 -4.82
CA SER A 31 36.08 5.50 -6.09
C SER A 31 35.09 4.34 -6.10
N ARG A 32 34.90 3.63 -4.98
CA ARG A 32 33.90 2.55 -4.89
C ARG A 32 32.47 3.10 -4.90
N ASP A 33 32.24 4.25 -4.27
CA ASP A 33 30.93 4.93 -4.28
C ASP A 33 30.59 5.56 -5.64
N ALA A 34 31.60 5.90 -6.44
CA ALA A 34 31.42 6.45 -7.78
C ALA A 34 30.86 5.41 -8.76
N ASP A 35 31.25 4.13 -8.63
CA ASP A 35 30.78 3.03 -9.49
C ASP A 35 29.49 2.36 -8.97
N ALA A 36 29.03 2.73 -7.76
CA ALA A 36 27.77 2.24 -7.22
C ALA A 36 26.56 2.83 -7.99
N PRO A 37 25.52 2.03 -8.27
CA PRO A 37 24.28 2.53 -8.86
C PRO A 37 23.74 3.67 -7.99
N TYR A 38 23.21 4.71 -8.63
CA TYR A 38 22.83 5.98 -7.97
C TYR A 38 21.99 5.79 -6.69
N PHE A 39 21.14 4.76 -6.64
CA PHE A 39 20.28 4.43 -5.50
C PHE A 39 20.97 3.73 -4.32
N ALA A 40 22.20 3.25 -4.49
CA ALA A 40 22.99 2.61 -3.43
C ALA A 40 23.97 3.59 -2.75
N ARG A 41 23.95 4.87 -3.12
CA ARG A 41 24.83 5.88 -2.52
C ARG A 41 24.23 6.41 -1.22
N GLU A 42 25.00 6.32 -0.14
CA GLU A 42 24.68 7.00 1.11
C GLU A 42 24.81 8.52 0.90
N LEU A 43 23.69 9.26 1.00
CA LEU A 43 23.71 10.71 0.86
C LEU A 43 24.09 11.37 2.20
N PRO A 44 25.06 12.31 2.22
CA PRO A 44 25.48 12.97 3.46
C PRO A 44 24.34 13.78 4.09
N GLY A 45 24.04 13.54 5.36
CA GLY A 45 23.07 14.31 6.14
C GLY A 45 21.66 13.73 6.24
N LEU A 46 21.44 12.52 5.72
CA LEU A 46 20.16 11.80 5.86
C LEU A 46 20.34 10.67 6.91
N PRO A 47 19.43 10.53 7.89
CA PRO A 47 19.51 9.45 8.87
C PRO A 47 19.41 8.10 8.16
N GLY A 48 20.37 7.20 8.43
CA GLY A 48 20.40 5.85 7.89
C GLY A 48 19.15 5.08 8.30
N GLY A 49 18.33 4.74 7.30
CA GLY A 49 17.01 4.16 7.49
C GLY A 49 16.07 4.51 6.34
N TRP A 50 16.53 4.27 5.10
CA TRP A 50 15.66 4.38 3.94
C TRP A 50 14.82 3.10 3.85
N ASP A 51 13.52 3.21 4.11
CA ASP A 51 12.55 2.17 3.79
C ASP A 51 12.36 2.13 2.27
N PRO A 52 12.68 1.03 1.57
CA PRO A 52 12.52 0.89 0.11
C PRO A 52 11.10 1.19 -0.39
N MET A 53 10.07 1.20 0.47
CA MET A 53 8.70 1.63 0.12
C MET A 53 8.56 3.14 -0.17
N MET A 54 9.59 3.95 0.07
CA MET A 54 9.56 5.41 -0.13
C MET A 54 10.37 5.89 -1.35
N SER A 55 10.67 5.01 -2.31
CA SER A 55 11.10 5.46 -3.63
C SER A 55 9.91 6.04 -4.39
N PRO A 56 9.91 7.33 -4.80
CA PRO A 56 8.85 7.92 -5.62
C PRO A 56 8.64 7.23 -6.97
N VAL A 57 9.57 6.34 -7.36
CA VAL A 57 9.58 5.64 -8.65
C VAL A 57 8.56 4.49 -8.67
N ASP A 58 8.26 3.86 -7.53
CA ASP A 58 7.43 2.64 -7.45
C ASP A 58 6.18 2.82 -6.56
N ASN A 59 5.53 3.99 -6.62
CA ASN A 59 4.28 4.23 -5.90
C ASN A 59 3.06 3.89 -6.78
N PRO A 60 2.37 2.76 -6.56
CA PRO A 60 1.27 2.33 -7.42
C PRO A 60 0.08 3.30 -7.37
N ILE A 61 -0.09 4.07 -6.29
CA ILE A 61 -1.11 5.13 -6.22
C ILE A 61 -0.80 6.24 -7.22
N LEU A 62 0.45 6.70 -7.27
CA LEU A 62 0.86 7.75 -8.21
C LEU A 62 0.86 7.26 -9.66
N GLU A 63 1.26 6.01 -9.88
CA GLU A 63 1.24 5.40 -11.20
C GLU A 63 -0.21 5.24 -11.71
N ALA A 64 -1.10 4.65 -10.91
CA ALA A 64 -2.53 4.55 -11.25
C ALA A 64 -3.15 5.93 -11.51
N ARG A 65 -2.76 6.94 -10.72
CA ARG A 65 -3.24 8.31 -10.88
C ARG A 65 -2.84 8.92 -12.21
N ARG A 66 -1.68 8.59 -12.78
CA ARG A 66 -1.18 9.15 -14.06
C ARG A 66 -1.89 8.58 -15.28
N LEU A 67 -2.45 7.37 -15.17
CA LEU A 67 -3.13 6.70 -16.25
C LEU A 67 -4.62 7.08 -16.28
N ASP A 68 -5.17 7.24 -17.47
CA ASP A 68 -6.61 7.44 -17.64
C ASP A 68 -7.37 6.11 -17.56
N ASN A 69 -6.73 5.01 -17.97
CA ASN A 69 -7.28 3.65 -17.86
C ASN A 69 -6.20 2.69 -17.33
N PRO A 70 -5.93 2.68 -16.01
CA PRO A 70 -4.94 1.78 -15.42
C PRO A 70 -5.38 0.31 -15.56
N PRO A 71 -4.44 -0.63 -15.82
CA PRO A 71 -4.77 -2.04 -15.90
C PRO A 71 -5.26 -2.58 -14.53
N PRO A 72 -6.13 -3.60 -14.49
CA PRO A 72 -6.71 -4.11 -13.24
C PRO A 72 -5.69 -4.52 -12.18
N ALA A 73 -4.53 -5.04 -12.58
CA ALA A 73 -3.45 -5.40 -11.67
C ALA A 73 -2.89 -4.17 -10.93
N LEU A 74 -2.68 -3.06 -11.64
CA LEU A 74 -2.21 -1.80 -11.05
C LEU A 74 -3.28 -1.18 -10.17
N VAL A 75 -4.56 -1.22 -10.58
CA VAL A 75 -5.68 -0.77 -9.74
C VAL A 75 -5.68 -1.53 -8.41
N LYS A 76 -5.54 -2.86 -8.45
CA LYS A 76 -5.46 -3.70 -7.24
C LYS A 76 -4.28 -3.29 -6.36
N GLN A 77 -3.08 -3.13 -6.92
CA GLN A 77 -1.89 -2.71 -6.16
C GLN A 77 -2.08 -1.33 -5.50
N ALA A 78 -2.63 -0.37 -6.24
CA ALA A 78 -2.89 0.97 -5.72
C ALA A 78 -3.92 0.96 -4.58
N LEU A 79 -4.96 0.12 -4.68
CA LEU A 79 -5.95 -0.05 -3.62
C LEU A 79 -5.39 -0.76 -2.39
N LEU A 80 -4.45 -1.70 -2.55
CA LEU A 80 -3.73 -2.31 -1.43
C LEU A 80 -2.83 -1.29 -0.72
N ALA A 81 -2.10 -0.45 -1.46
CA ALA A 81 -1.34 0.65 -0.89
C ALA A 81 -2.24 1.67 -0.16
N GLN A 82 -3.45 1.93 -0.68
CA GLN A 82 -4.43 2.73 0.04
C GLN A 82 -4.93 2.02 1.31
N HIS A 83 -5.15 0.71 1.28
CA HIS A 83 -5.48 -0.04 2.48
C HIS A 83 -4.39 0.13 3.55
N GLU A 84 -3.11 -0.01 3.21
CA GLU A 84 -1.99 0.18 4.15
C GLU A 84 -2.01 1.55 4.83
N ARG A 85 -2.36 2.61 4.08
CA ARG A 85 -2.49 3.98 4.62
C ARG A 85 -3.66 4.15 5.57
N TRP A 86 -4.80 3.51 5.28
CA TRP A 86 -6.04 3.72 6.01
C TRP A 86 -6.31 2.66 7.08
N ALA A 87 -5.62 1.52 7.05
CA ALA A 87 -5.87 0.35 7.89
C ALA A 87 -6.03 0.72 9.37
N GLY A 88 -7.10 0.21 9.99
CA GLY A 88 -7.39 0.45 11.40
C GLY A 88 -7.97 1.83 11.73
N THR A 89 -8.07 2.76 10.77
CA THR A 89 -8.77 4.04 10.99
C THR A 89 -10.19 3.76 11.51
N PRO A 90 -10.59 4.31 12.69
CA PRO A 90 -11.89 4.00 13.28
C PRO A 90 -13.05 4.44 12.38
N TYR A 91 -14.16 3.71 12.45
CA TYR A 91 -15.38 4.15 11.80
C TYR A 91 -16.00 5.33 12.54
N ARG A 92 -16.39 6.37 11.80
CA ARG A 92 -17.17 7.49 12.33
C ARG A 92 -18.14 7.97 11.26
N LEU A 93 -19.45 7.83 11.50
CA LEU A 93 -20.48 8.35 10.60
C LEU A 93 -20.26 9.86 10.38
N GLY A 94 -20.20 10.30 9.13
CA GLY A 94 -19.90 11.69 8.77
C GLY A 94 -18.41 12.03 8.74
N GLY A 95 -17.54 11.20 9.32
CA GLY A 95 -16.10 11.38 9.34
C GLY A 95 -15.44 11.15 7.98
N SER A 96 -14.33 11.83 7.72
CA SER A 96 -13.63 11.85 6.44
C SER A 96 -12.10 11.80 6.53
N GLY A 97 -11.53 11.47 7.69
CA GLY A 97 -10.09 11.52 7.92
C GLY A 97 -9.56 10.39 8.81
N PHE A 98 -8.25 10.38 9.04
CA PHE A 98 -7.57 9.32 9.81
C PHE A 98 -7.96 9.24 11.29
N GLY A 99 -8.62 10.27 11.85
CA GLY A 99 -9.21 10.22 13.19
C GLY A 99 -10.61 9.57 13.24
N GLY A 100 -11.18 9.22 12.08
CA GLY A 100 -12.52 8.68 11.95
C GLY A 100 -13.08 8.88 10.54
N VAL A 101 -13.47 7.79 9.88
CA VAL A 101 -13.98 7.81 8.50
C VAL A 101 -15.22 6.93 8.37
N ASP A 102 -16.21 7.33 7.56
CA ASP A 102 -17.32 6.44 7.18
C ASP A 102 -17.06 5.72 5.85
N CYS A 103 -17.93 4.78 5.51
CA CYS A 103 -17.76 3.93 4.32
C CYS A 103 -17.72 4.74 3.03
N SER A 104 -18.66 5.68 2.85
CA SER A 104 -18.73 6.53 1.67
C SER A 104 -17.58 7.53 1.58
N ALA A 105 -17.13 8.10 2.70
CA ALA A 105 -16.00 9.01 2.74
C ALA A 105 -14.67 8.31 2.45
N LEU A 106 -14.48 7.07 2.95
CA LEU A 106 -13.31 6.26 2.60
C LEU A 106 -13.24 6.07 1.09
N VAL A 107 -14.35 5.66 0.47
CA VAL A 107 -14.44 5.47 -0.98
C VAL A 107 -14.12 6.78 -1.71
N GLN A 108 -14.71 7.89 -1.28
CA GLN A 108 -14.47 9.20 -1.87
C GLN A 108 -12.97 9.59 -1.82
N ASN A 109 -12.33 9.45 -0.67
CA ASN A 109 -10.91 9.77 -0.49
C ASN A 109 -10.02 8.88 -1.38
N VAL A 110 -10.23 7.56 -1.34
CA VAL A 110 -9.43 6.61 -2.13
C VAL A 110 -9.55 6.90 -3.62
N PHE A 111 -10.76 7.17 -4.13
CA PHE A 111 -10.97 7.46 -5.54
C PHE A 111 -10.39 8.80 -5.99
N ALA A 112 -10.54 9.84 -5.17
CA ALA A 112 -10.00 11.17 -5.48
C ALA A 112 -8.46 11.13 -5.52
N GLU A 113 -7.83 10.49 -4.54
CA GLU A 113 -6.37 10.42 -4.42
C GLU A 113 -5.73 9.50 -5.47
N THR A 114 -6.37 8.37 -5.77
CA THR A 114 -5.77 7.31 -6.61
C THR A 114 -6.14 7.46 -8.07
N PHE A 115 -7.37 7.88 -8.40
CA PHE A 115 -7.89 7.83 -9.76
C PHE A 115 -8.34 9.19 -10.30
N ARG A 116 -8.19 10.28 -9.51
CA ARG A 116 -8.71 11.62 -9.85
C ARG A 116 -10.22 11.63 -10.11
N VAL A 117 -10.95 10.71 -9.49
CA VAL A 117 -12.42 10.61 -9.60
C VAL A 117 -13.08 11.16 -8.35
N THR A 118 -13.88 12.20 -8.51
CA THR A 118 -14.67 12.78 -7.41
C THR A 118 -16.00 12.07 -7.31
N LEU A 119 -16.18 11.25 -6.27
CA LEU A 119 -17.46 10.60 -5.98
C LEU A 119 -18.31 11.46 -5.03
N PRO A 120 -19.65 11.36 -5.10
CA PRO A 120 -20.55 12.00 -4.13
C PRO A 120 -20.28 11.57 -2.68
N ARG A 121 -20.74 12.37 -1.73
CA ARG A 121 -20.43 12.17 -0.31
C ARG A 121 -21.14 10.97 0.31
N THR A 122 -22.34 10.63 -0.14
CA THR A 122 -23.18 9.64 0.53
C THR A 122 -23.27 8.32 -0.24
N THR A 123 -23.42 7.20 0.48
CA THR A 123 -23.65 5.87 -0.14
C THR A 123 -24.82 5.89 -1.11
N GLY A 124 -25.93 6.56 -0.73
CA GLY A 124 -27.14 6.67 -1.55
C GLY A 124 -26.92 7.44 -2.85
N GLU A 125 -25.93 8.33 -2.95
CA GLU A 125 -25.56 8.98 -4.21
C GLU A 125 -24.52 8.17 -4.99
N GLN A 126 -23.58 7.54 -4.30
CA GLN A 126 -22.55 6.69 -4.90
C GLN A 126 -23.15 5.48 -5.63
N VAL A 127 -24.25 4.91 -5.13
CA VAL A 127 -24.95 3.77 -5.78
C VAL A 127 -25.57 4.13 -7.14
N ARG A 128 -25.64 5.42 -7.49
CA ARG A 128 -26.10 5.90 -8.80
C ARG A 128 -24.96 6.26 -9.76
N GLN A 129 -23.71 6.14 -9.33
CA GLN A 129 -22.56 6.47 -10.16
C GLN A 129 -22.15 5.28 -11.03
N GLY A 130 -21.65 5.57 -12.23
CA GLY A 130 -21.16 4.54 -13.15
C GLY A 130 -22.26 3.61 -13.67
N ARG A 131 -21.85 2.50 -14.29
CA ARG A 131 -22.77 1.46 -14.79
C ARG A 131 -22.97 0.33 -13.80
N ALA A 132 -24.09 -0.37 -13.89
CA ALA A 132 -24.28 -1.63 -13.18
C ALA A 132 -23.28 -2.70 -13.64
N VAL A 133 -22.89 -3.58 -12.72
CA VAL A 133 -22.02 -4.73 -12.97
C VAL A 133 -22.59 -5.93 -12.24
N GLU A 134 -22.63 -7.08 -12.90
CA GLU A 134 -23.01 -8.34 -12.27
C GLU A 134 -21.90 -8.85 -11.35
N ARG A 135 -22.26 -9.66 -10.35
CA ARG A 135 -21.30 -10.08 -9.31
C ARG A 135 -20.12 -10.89 -9.87
N ASP A 136 -20.36 -11.69 -10.90
CA ASP A 136 -19.37 -12.51 -11.60
C ASP A 136 -18.48 -11.70 -12.55
N GLU A 137 -18.87 -10.47 -12.88
CA GLU A 137 -18.11 -9.54 -13.74
C GLU A 137 -17.26 -8.52 -12.95
N LEU A 138 -17.23 -8.65 -11.63
CA LEU A 138 -16.52 -7.72 -10.74
C LEU A 138 -15.02 -7.65 -11.05
N ALA A 139 -14.51 -6.43 -11.17
CA ALA A 139 -13.10 -6.11 -11.39
C ALA A 139 -12.57 -5.17 -10.30
N PRO A 140 -11.26 -5.21 -9.96
CA PRO A 140 -10.67 -4.28 -9.00
C PRO A 140 -11.05 -2.83 -9.29
N GLY A 141 -11.49 -2.11 -8.25
CA GLY A 141 -12.01 -0.74 -8.37
C GLY A 141 -13.52 -0.65 -8.54
N ASP A 142 -14.25 -1.74 -8.80
CA ASP A 142 -15.72 -1.69 -8.75
C ASP A 142 -16.22 -1.38 -7.33
N LEU A 143 -17.26 -0.57 -7.22
CA LEU A 143 -17.92 -0.30 -5.95
C LEU A 143 -18.94 -1.39 -5.65
N VAL A 144 -18.86 -1.99 -4.47
CA VAL A 144 -19.79 -3.01 -3.99
C VAL A 144 -20.66 -2.44 -2.88
N PHE A 145 -21.98 -2.63 -3.01
CA PHE A 145 -22.99 -2.06 -2.12
C PHE A 145 -23.72 -3.16 -1.35
N PHE A 146 -24.05 -2.86 -0.11
CA PHE A 146 -24.70 -3.79 0.81
C PHE A 146 -25.83 -3.12 1.58
N ARG A 147 -26.81 -3.92 1.98
CA ARG A 147 -27.92 -3.53 2.85
C ARG A 147 -27.85 -4.32 4.17
N PRO A 148 -26.94 -3.95 5.08
CA PRO A 148 -26.90 -4.58 6.41
C PRO A 148 -28.15 -4.21 7.23
N PRO A 149 -28.43 -4.92 8.33
CA PRO A 149 -29.51 -4.53 9.23
C PRO A 149 -29.27 -3.12 9.77
N GLY A 150 -30.28 -2.26 9.69
CA GLY A 150 -30.19 -0.86 10.12
C GLY A 150 -30.75 0.09 9.08
N VAL A 151 -30.49 1.39 9.26
CA VAL A 151 -31.04 2.45 8.41
C VAL A 151 -30.09 2.90 7.30
N TYR A 152 -28.82 2.49 7.34
CA TYR A 152 -27.79 2.95 6.41
C TYR A 152 -27.28 1.84 5.52
N ASP A 153 -27.23 2.13 4.21
CA ASP A 153 -26.53 1.31 3.23
C ASP A 153 -25.01 1.39 3.45
N HIS A 154 -24.31 0.34 3.01
CA HIS A 154 -22.86 0.24 3.14
C HIS A 154 -22.20 0.11 1.77
N VAL A 155 -20.98 0.63 1.63
CA VAL A 155 -20.19 0.59 0.39
C VAL A 155 -18.75 0.17 0.68
N GLY A 156 -18.14 -0.52 -0.28
CA GLY A 156 -16.72 -0.83 -0.31
C GLY A 156 -16.17 -0.85 -1.73
N ILE A 157 -14.86 -1.00 -1.84
CA ILE A 157 -14.12 -1.06 -3.11
C ILE A 157 -13.64 -2.48 -3.33
N TYR A 158 -14.06 -3.11 -4.42
CA TYR A 158 -13.63 -4.47 -4.76
C TYR A 158 -12.14 -4.49 -5.12
N LEU A 159 -11.42 -5.50 -4.63
CA LEU A 159 -9.98 -5.68 -4.82
C LEU A 159 -9.65 -6.84 -5.77
N GLY A 160 -10.65 -7.58 -6.25
CA GLY A 160 -10.46 -8.87 -6.91
C GLY A 160 -10.55 -10.04 -5.93
N GLU A 161 -10.70 -11.25 -6.49
CA GLU A 161 -10.67 -12.52 -5.74
C GLU A 161 -11.64 -12.55 -4.55
N GLY A 162 -12.85 -12.01 -4.71
CA GLY A 162 -13.86 -12.01 -3.67
C GLY A 162 -13.56 -11.08 -2.48
N ARG A 163 -12.56 -10.20 -2.55
CA ARG A 163 -12.17 -9.31 -1.44
C ARG A 163 -12.53 -7.86 -1.72
N PHE A 164 -12.82 -7.09 -0.67
CA PHE A 164 -13.13 -5.67 -0.79
C PHE A 164 -12.64 -4.84 0.42
N LEU A 165 -12.18 -3.63 0.15
CA LEU A 165 -11.77 -2.62 1.13
C LEU A 165 -12.97 -1.80 1.58
N HIS A 166 -13.15 -1.60 2.88
CA HIS A 166 -14.24 -0.80 3.42
C HIS A 166 -13.95 -0.29 4.85
N ALA A 167 -14.74 0.67 5.33
CA ALA A 167 -14.75 1.08 6.73
C ALA A 167 -15.80 0.26 7.51
N SER A 168 -15.37 -0.73 8.29
CA SER A 168 -16.23 -1.53 9.17
C SER A 168 -16.64 -0.74 10.40
N SER A 169 -17.94 -0.72 10.73
CA SER A 169 -18.46 -0.04 11.92
C SER A 169 -17.87 -0.53 13.24
N SER A 170 -17.39 -1.78 13.28
CA SER A 170 -16.83 -2.40 14.49
C SER A 170 -15.30 -2.49 14.51
N ARG A 171 -14.65 -2.48 13.35
CA ARG A 171 -13.20 -2.75 13.23
C ARG A 171 -12.42 -1.65 12.49
N GLY A 172 -13.09 -0.58 12.09
CA GLY A 172 -12.47 0.46 11.28
C GLY A 172 -12.18 -0.01 9.86
N VAL A 173 -11.24 0.66 9.18
CA VAL A 173 -10.88 0.34 7.80
C VAL A 173 -10.16 -1.01 7.72
N MET A 174 -10.72 -1.92 6.93
CA MET A 174 -10.24 -3.29 6.79
C MET A 174 -10.59 -3.86 5.42
N ILE A 175 -10.04 -5.04 5.13
CA ILE A 175 -10.43 -5.88 3.99
C ILE A 175 -11.33 -7.01 4.49
N SER A 176 -12.42 -7.26 3.77
CA SER A 176 -13.36 -8.36 4.01
C SER A 176 -13.54 -9.23 2.76
N GLU A 177 -14.04 -10.44 2.95
CA GLU A 177 -14.44 -11.36 1.88
C GLU A 177 -15.95 -11.26 1.61
N LEU A 178 -16.32 -11.13 0.33
CA LEU A 178 -17.71 -11.11 -0.15
C LEU A 178 -18.45 -12.42 0.12
N ASP A 179 -17.74 -13.55 0.14
CA ASP A 179 -18.33 -14.88 0.30
C ASP A 179 -18.53 -15.28 1.75
N ASN A 180 -18.02 -14.48 2.71
CA ASN A 180 -18.34 -14.71 4.11
C ASN A 180 -19.85 -14.60 4.33
N HIS A 181 -20.38 -15.33 5.31
CA HIS A 181 -21.82 -15.46 5.51
C HIS A 181 -22.54 -14.11 5.66
N TYR A 182 -21.91 -13.14 6.31
CA TYR A 182 -22.49 -11.82 6.54
C TYR A 182 -22.58 -11.01 5.25
N TRP A 183 -21.47 -10.82 4.54
CA TRP A 183 -21.43 -9.99 3.32
C TRP A 183 -22.17 -10.64 2.17
N ARG A 184 -22.13 -11.97 2.06
CA ARG A 184 -22.89 -12.71 1.05
C ARG A 184 -24.39 -12.50 1.21
N ARG A 185 -24.89 -12.46 2.45
CA ARG A 185 -26.32 -12.26 2.75
C ARG A 185 -26.79 -10.84 2.45
N HIS A 186 -25.94 -9.84 2.64
CA HIS A 186 -26.34 -8.43 2.54
C HIS A 186 -25.87 -7.74 1.26
N PHE A 187 -25.16 -8.44 0.37
CA PHE A 187 -24.79 -7.91 -0.94
C PHE A 187 -26.04 -7.46 -1.70
N TRP A 188 -25.99 -6.24 -2.24
CA TRP A 188 -27.12 -5.65 -2.96
C TRP A 188 -26.81 -5.48 -4.45
N GLN A 189 -25.77 -4.73 -4.81
CA GLN A 189 -25.41 -4.46 -6.19
C GLN A 189 -23.97 -3.95 -6.31
N ALA A 190 -23.46 -3.84 -7.54
CA ALA A 190 -22.16 -3.25 -7.82
C ALA A 190 -22.22 -2.18 -8.92
N ARG A 191 -21.22 -1.29 -8.91
CA ARG A 191 -21.05 -0.22 -9.91
C ARG A 191 -19.61 -0.11 -10.39
N ARG A 192 -19.43 0.02 -11.70
CA ARG A 192 -18.14 0.39 -12.31
C ARG A 192 -18.10 1.90 -12.55
N THR A 193 -17.23 2.57 -11.81
CA THR A 193 -17.04 4.03 -11.88
C THR A 193 -15.75 4.42 -12.62
N LEU A 194 -14.80 3.49 -12.74
CA LEU A 194 -13.62 3.61 -13.59
C LEU A 194 -13.97 3.02 -14.97
N GLU A 195 -14.53 3.85 -15.85
CA GLU A 195 -14.75 3.44 -17.24
C GLU A 195 -13.49 3.72 -18.06
N PRO A 196 -13.02 2.76 -18.89
CA PRO A 196 -12.07 3.04 -19.94
C PRO A 196 -12.59 4.20 -20.78
N THR A 197 -11.74 5.17 -21.10
CA THR A 197 -12.10 6.27 -22.00
C THR A 197 -12.78 5.69 -23.24
N ARG A 198 -13.89 6.28 -23.72
CA ARG A 198 -14.66 5.78 -24.89
C ARG A 198 -13.81 5.56 -26.15
N LEU A 199 -12.62 6.14 -26.23
CA LEU A 199 -11.65 5.88 -27.30
C LEU A 199 -10.94 4.52 -27.11
N ALA A 200 -10.46 4.22 -25.90
CA ALA A 200 -9.84 2.95 -25.58
C ALA A 200 -10.84 1.78 -25.67
N GLN A 201 -12.08 1.98 -25.21
CA GLN A 201 -13.14 0.99 -25.35
C GLN A 201 -13.38 0.64 -26.83
N ARG A 202 -13.42 1.66 -27.71
CA ARG A 202 -13.59 1.45 -29.15
C ARG A 202 -12.42 0.72 -29.82
N LEU A 203 -11.19 0.94 -29.35
CA LEU A 203 -10.00 0.25 -29.89
C LEU A 203 -9.92 -1.21 -29.43
N LEU A 204 -10.33 -1.50 -28.19
CA LEU A 204 -10.42 -2.87 -27.68
C LEU A 204 -11.56 -3.64 -28.38
N ASP A 205 -12.69 -2.99 -28.60
CA ASP A 205 -13.83 -3.58 -29.30
C ASP A 205 -13.57 -3.71 -30.83
N SER A 206 -12.67 -2.91 -31.41
CA SER A 206 -12.29 -3.00 -32.83
C SER A 206 -11.20 -4.04 -33.13
N GLY A 207 -10.54 -4.59 -32.11
CA GLY A 207 -9.49 -5.60 -32.27
C GLY A 207 -8.17 -5.06 -32.83
N ASP A 208 -7.94 -3.75 -32.74
CA ASP A 208 -6.74 -3.08 -33.27
C ASP A 208 -5.59 -2.96 -32.23
N ALA A 209 -5.58 -3.82 -31.21
CA ALA A 209 -4.61 -3.80 -30.10
C ALA A 209 -3.64 -4.98 -30.12
#